data_AF-A0AAV3NL66-F1
#
_entry.id   AF-A0AAV3NL66-F1
#
_cell.length_a   1.000
_cell.length_b   1.000
_cell.length_c   1.000
_cell.angle_alpha   90.00
_cell.angle_beta   90.00
_cell.angle_gamma   90.00
#
_symmetry.space_group_name_H-M   'P 1'
#
loop_
_entity.id
_entity.type
_entity.pdbx_description
1 polymer ?
#
loop_
_entity_poly.entity_id
_entity_poly.type
_entity_poly.pdbx_seq_one_letter_code
_entity_poly.pdbx_strand_id
1 'polypeptide(L)'
;MKARSVGWRQRRKVTVYCFLIASVFMTGIGLLLLSLTAIDIPIGHLKDHLHHKDLQGEAQQQNKVKNCATVEEMGGNFHSGFMKESLRVREMIQHHFTNNGAERVRELSPEEFCRHGFVLGKASEAGLGNEMYKILTGAALSIMLNRSLIIGQTRGKYPFGDYLTYSNVSFTLSEVKHLWRTNGCLTKYGRHLHIRVDDFQKPAKTNVLCGNWKEWEQPIIWFQNATDAVPAQFFLKNIHPEMAKAAADLFGRSEDLSYRPNVFGELMRLLVTPSEEVEKAVNWALGGGSDPDIVLHMRMLMNRSVRAVQAALNCIEKAVQNLPLISRPKVVIVSDTPHVVEDVALRLNEFAEVVHFDFKHFGGNMSGMISKPSNSNIRVKDWGPAPRWVAFVDFFLASRAKHAVISGAHRRVGTTYAQLISALAAAHRLGDYTASGSNFTFLSSFQSNLLSEGLKNQVGWGHAWNRFAGSLSCPNQSNQCALTPLLPPGWWDGMWQSPLPRDIHRMEAYGVKLSGFGTFDHEQLRSFCSTKREFVKKIPLI
;
A
#
# COMPACT_ATOMS: atom_id res chain seq x y z
N MET A 1 70.60 38.01 21.19
CA MET A 1 70.36 39.05 20.16
C MET A 1 68.87 39.14 19.85
N LYS A 2 68.34 40.36 19.78
CA LYS A 2 66.92 40.72 19.56
C LYS A 2 66.45 40.42 18.12
N ALA A 3 65.17 40.05 17.97
CA ALA A 3 64.31 40.41 16.83
C ALA A 3 62.83 40.32 17.31
N ARG A 4 62.19 41.43 17.72
CA ARG A 4 61.31 42.36 16.96
C ARG A 4 60.04 41.74 16.34
N SER A 5 58.90 42.14 16.93
CA SER A 5 57.52 42.00 16.47
C SER A 5 57.12 43.02 15.39
N VAL A 6 56.35 42.64 14.36
CA VAL A 6 55.37 43.52 13.67
C VAL A 6 54.25 42.70 12.99
N GLY A 7 52.98 43.02 13.30
CA GLY A 7 51.95 43.23 12.25
C GLY A 7 50.95 42.13 11.88
N TRP A 8 50.04 41.71 12.77
CA TRP A 8 48.93 40.78 12.41
C TRP A 8 47.52 41.24 12.86
N ARG A 9 47.24 42.56 12.90
CA ARG A 9 45.92 43.09 13.32
C ARG A 9 45.10 43.82 12.25
N GLN A 10 45.61 44.08 11.05
CA GLN A 10 44.88 44.89 10.05
C GLN A 10 44.06 44.10 9.02
N ARG A 11 44.30 42.78 8.84
CA ARG A 11 43.65 41.99 7.76
C ARG A 11 42.27 41.40 8.10
N ARG A 12 41.80 41.46 9.35
CA ARG A 12 40.50 40.86 9.75
C ARG A 12 39.28 41.77 9.59
N LYS A 13 39.45 43.10 9.46
CA LYS A 13 38.30 44.02 9.37
C LYS A 13 37.72 44.17 7.95
N VAL A 14 38.54 43.99 6.92
CA VAL A 14 38.11 44.12 5.51
C VAL A 14 37.23 42.94 5.08
N THR A 15 37.51 41.75 5.57
CA THR A 15 36.76 40.53 5.19
C THR A 15 35.33 40.53 5.72
N VAL A 16 35.09 41.08 6.92
CA VAL A 16 33.74 41.11 7.53
C VAL A 16 32.84 42.14 6.83
N TYR A 17 33.39 43.28 6.42
CA TYR A 17 32.63 44.30 5.69
C TYR A 17 32.19 43.81 4.30
N CYS A 18 33.02 43.06 3.58
CA CYS A 18 32.64 42.46 2.30
C CYS A 18 31.52 41.43 2.43
N PHE A 19 31.51 40.63 3.51
CA PHE A 19 30.44 39.66 3.76
C PHE A 19 29.10 40.33 4.11
N LEU A 20 29.14 41.42 4.88
CA LEU A 20 27.92 42.15 5.23
C LEU A 20 27.31 42.86 4.00
N ILE A 21 28.15 43.48 3.15
CA ILE A 21 27.67 44.12 1.91
C ILE A 21 27.09 43.08 0.94
N ALA A 22 27.72 41.91 0.80
CA ALA A 22 27.18 40.82 -0.03
C ALA A 22 25.84 40.30 0.48
N SER A 23 25.65 40.22 1.81
CA SER A 23 24.39 39.78 2.41
C SER A 23 23.24 40.76 2.16
N VAL A 24 23.52 42.08 2.20
CA VAL A 24 22.51 43.12 1.92
C VAL A 24 22.13 43.13 0.44
N PHE A 25 23.09 42.94 -0.48
CA PHE A 25 22.81 42.85 -1.91
C PHE A 25 21.98 41.62 -2.28
N MET A 26 22.28 40.45 -1.71
CA MET A 26 21.52 39.22 -1.97
C MET A 26 20.09 39.30 -1.41
N THR A 27 19.90 39.97 -0.28
CA THR A 27 18.56 40.18 0.31
C THR A 27 17.75 41.19 -0.51
N GLY A 28 18.39 42.25 -1.02
CA GLY A 28 17.76 43.24 -1.91
C GLY A 28 17.33 42.66 -3.26
N ILE A 29 18.15 41.83 -3.89
CA ILE A 29 17.81 41.15 -5.15
C ILE A 29 16.70 40.11 -4.95
N GLY A 30 16.71 39.39 -3.81
CA GLY A 30 15.65 38.44 -3.46
C GLY A 30 14.29 39.10 -3.26
N LEU A 31 14.25 40.28 -2.64
CA LEU A 31 13.02 41.07 -2.49
C LEU A 31 12.54 41.65 -3.82
N LEU A 32 13.45 42.11 -4.70
CA LEU A 32 13.07 42.65 -6.01
C LEU A 32 12.46 41.57 -6.94
N LEU A 33 12.94 40.32 -6.85
CA LEU A 33 12.41 39.19 -7.61
C LEU A 33 11.05 38.68 -7.08
N LEU A 34 10.77 38.88 -5.79
CA LEU A 34 9.45 38.59 -5.19
C LEU A 34 8.39 39.63 -5.60
N SER A 35 8.79 40.87 -5.87
CA SER A 35 7.90 41.93 -6.34
C SER A 35 7.53 41.82 -7.82
N LEU A 36 8.33 41.10 -8.62
CA LEU A 36 8.16 40.99 -10.08
C LEU A 36 7.30 39.79 -10.52
N THR A 37 6.78 38.97 -9.59
CA THR A 37 5.86 37.86 -9.89
C THR A 37 4.41 38.10 -9.45
N ALA A 38 4.09 39.30 -8.95
CA ALA A 38 2.72 39.74 -8.71
C ALA A 38 2.28 40.66 -9.86
N ILE A 39 1.84 40.08 -10.97
CA ILE A 39 1.03 40.78 -11.98
C ILE A 39 -0.30 40.04 -12.09
N ASP A 40 -1.35 40.76 -11.69
CA ASP A 40 -2.75 40.39 -11.77
C ASP A 40 -3.19 40.09 -13.23
N ILE A 41 -4.04 39.09 -13.41
CA ILE A 41 -4.85 38.94 -14.64
C ILE A 41 -6.33 39.00 -14.24
N PRO A 42 -7.17 39.81 -14.91
CA PRO A 42 -8.51 40.13 -14.44
C PRO A 42 -9.52 39.02 -14.72
N ILE A 43 -10.48 38.89 -13.81
CA ILE A 43 -11.71 38.11 -13.96
C ILE A 43 -12.66 38.88 -14.90
N GLY A 44 -13.08 38.25 -16.00
CA GLY A 44 -14.07 38.82 -16.92
C GLY A 44 -14.67 37.79 -17.88
N HIS A 45 -15.90 37.37 -17.56
CA HIS A 45 -16.98 36.89 -18.45
C HIS A 45 -16.69 35.93 -19.62
N LEU A 46 -17.24 34.71 -19.53
CA LEU A 46 -18.16 34.23 -20.58
C LEU A 46 -19.16 33.20 -20.03
N LYS A 47 -20.45 33.57 -20.06
CA LYS A 47 -21.61 32.69 -19.95
C LYS A 47 -22.01 32.25 -21.36
N ASP A 48 -22.69 31.11 -21.42
CA ASP A 48 -23.44 30.51 -22.54
C ASP A 48 -22.65 29.79 -23.63
N HIS A 49 -22.63 28.46 -23.57
CA HIS A 49 -23.66 27.67 -24.28
C HIS A 49 -23.67 26.20 -23.83
N LEU A 50 -24.78 25.80 -23.22
CA LEU A 50 -25.24 24.42 -23.16
C LEU A 50 -25.51 23.91 -24.58
N HIS A 51 -24.92 22.77 -24.94
CA HIS A 51 -25.62 21.76 -25.72
C HIS A 51 -25.06 20.36 -25.49
N HIS A 52 -25.94 19.51 -24.95
CA HIS A 52 -25.85 18.05 -24.97
C HIS A 52 -25.53 17.55 -26.39
N LYS A 53 -24.52 16.68 -26.52
CA LYS A 53 -24.49 15.64 -27.55
C LYS A 53 -23.64 14.46 -27.07
N ASP A 54 -24.35 13.39 -26.71
CA ASP A 54 -23.81 12.05 -26.70
C ASP A 54 -23.56 11.56 -28.13
N LEU A 55 -22.71 10.52 -28.20
CA LEU A 55 -22.38 9.61 -29.31
C LEU A 55 -21.15 9.95 -30.17
N GLN A 56 -20.12 9.13 -29.90
CA GLN A 56 -19.26 8.43 -30.86
C GLN A 56 -18.68 9.25 -32.02
N GLY A 57 -17.39 9.55 -31.90
CA GLY A 57 -16.55 9.96 -33.02
C GLY A 57 -15.10 9.58 -32.74
N GLU A 58 -14.66 8.45 -33.28
CA GLU A 58 -13.26 8.27 -33.63
C GLU A 58 -12.91 9.32 -34.69
N ALA A 59 -12.00 10.24 -34.36
CA ALA A 59 -11.26 11.00 -35.35
C ALA A 59 -9.96 11.51 -34.76
N GLN A 60 -8.89 10.79 -35.11
CA GLN A 60 -7.51 11.24 -35.27
C GLN A 60 -7.29 12.73 -35.05
N GLN A 61 -6.76 13.07 -33.87
CA GLN A 61 -6.05 14.33 -33.66
C GLN A 61 -4.56 14.05 -33.82
N GLN A 62 -3.91 14.79 -34.71
CA GLN A 62 -2.50 14.69 -35.07
C GLN A 62 -1.61 14.39 -33.86
N ASN A 63 -1.05 13.18 -33.84
CA ASN A 63 -0.15 12.70 -32.80
C ASN A 63 1.15 13.52 -32.81
N LYS A 64 1.18 14.62 -32.06
CA LYS A 64 2.42 15.03 -31.41
C LYS A 64 2.73 13.89 -30.43
N VAL A 65 3.68 13.02 -30.77
CA VAL A 65 4.08 11.89 -29.93
C VAL A 65 4.36 12.43 -28.53
N LYS A 66 3.46 12.15 -27.60
CA LYS A 66 3.58 12.63 -26.22
C LYS A 66 4.66 11.78 -25.57
N ASN A 67 5.72 12.42 -25.07
CA ASN A 67 6.85 11.69 -24.48
C ASN A 67 6.70 11.43 -22.98
N CYS A 68 5.68 12.01 -22.34
CA CYS A 68 5.40 11.88 -20.92
C CYS A 68 3.89 11.98 -20.65
N ALA A 69 3.45 11.53 -19.48
CA ALA A 69 2.09 11.67 -18.98
C ALA A 69 2.08 12.33 -17.59
N THR A 70 0.99 13.01 -17.24
CA THR A 70 0.75 13.46 -15.87
C THR A 70 0.35 12.27 -14.99
N VAL A 71 0.46 12.42 -13.67
CA VAL A 71 0.05 11.34 -12.76
C VAL A 71 -1.44 11.02 -12.84
N GLU A 72 -2.29 11.99 -13.19
CA GLU A 72 -3.71 11.75 -13.44
C GLU A 72 -3.93 10.93 -14.71
N GLU A 73 -3.20 11.22 -15.79
CA GLU A 73 -3.27 10.43 -17.03
C GLU A 73 -2.75 9.00 -16.81
N MET A 74 -1.65 8.84 -16.07
CA MET A 74 -1.13 7.53 -15.66
C MET A 74 -2.13 6.76 -14.79
N GLY A 75 -2.86 7.48 -13.92
CA GLY A 75 -3.89 6.93 -13.06
C GLY A 75 -5.20 6.60 -13.79
N GLY A 76 -5.47 7.24 -14.93
CA GLY A 76 -6.71 7.08 -15.70
C GLY A 76 -6.98 5.63 -16.13
N ASN A 77 -5.93 4.82 -16.29
CA ASN A 77 -6.04 3.40 -16.65
C ASN A 77 -6.67 2.53 -15.54
N PHE A 78 -6.89 3.07 -14.34
CA PHE A 78 -7.47 2.32 -13.20
C PHE A 78 -8.98 2.58 -13.01
N HIS A 79 -9.62 3.32 -13.91
CA HIS A 79 -11.00 3.83 -13.75
C HIS A 79 -12.09 2.74 -13.79
N SER A 80 -11.77 1.53 -14.23
CA SER A 80 -12.76 0.50 -14.55
C SER A 80 -12.59 -0.79 -13.76
N GLY A 81 -13.65 -1.62 -13.75
CA GLY A 81 -13.54 -3.08 -13.79
C GLY A 81 -13.16 -3.85 -12.53
N PHE A 82 -12.69 -3.21 -11.45
CA PHE A 82 -12.26 -3.98 -10.26
C PHE A 82 -13.43 -4.73 -9.59
N MET A 83 -14.66 -4.22 -9.64
CA MET A 83 -15.76 -4.80 -8.87
C MET A 83 -16.12 -6.23 -9.29
N LYS A 84 -16.32 -6.46 -10.59
CA LYS A 84 -16.63 -7.79 -11.15
C LYS A 84 -15.53 -8.79 -10.82
N GLU A 85 -14.28 -8.41 -11.06
CA GLU A 85 -13.13 -9.29 -10.79
C GLU A 85 -12.92 -9.53 -9.29
N SER A 86 -13.24 -8.55 -8.45
CA SER A 86 -13.19 -8.71 -6.99
C SER A 86 -14.26 -9.66 -6.48
N LEU A 87 -15.48 -9.64 -7.05
CA LEU A 87 -16.53 -10.61 -6.72
C LEU A 87 -16.12 -12.04 -7.14
N ARG A 88 -15.57 -12.21 -8.35
CA ARG A 88 -15.02 -13.50 -8.81
C ARG A 88 -13.93 -14.01 -7.85
N VAL A 89 -13.02 -13.14 -7.44
CA VAL A 89 -11.96 -13.49 -6.48
C VAL A 89 -12.53 -13.80 -5.10
N ARG A 90 -13.56 -13.08 -4.64
CA ARG A 90 -14.25 -13.37 -3.38
C ARG A 90 -14.83 -14.78 -3.37
N GLU A 91 -15.52 -15.18 -4.43
CA GLU A 91 -16.06 -16.54 -4.57
C GLU A 91 -14.94 -17.60 -4.55
N MET A 92 -13.85 -17.33 -5.26
CA MET A 92 -12.66 -18.20 -5.25
C MET A 92 -12.03 -18.33 -3.87
N ILE A 93 -11.90 -17.22 -3.14
CA ILE A 93 -11.39 -17.19 -1.75
C ILE A 93 -12.32 -18.02 -0.86
N GLN A 94 -13.64 -17.79 -0.92
CA GLN A 94 -14.61 -18.53 -0.12
C GLN A 94 -14.54 -20.03 -0.41
N HIS A 95 -14.57 -20.43 -1.68
CA HIS A 95 -14.47 -21.83 -2.08
C HIS A 95 -13.17 -22.48 -1.59
N HIS A 96 -12.04 -21.77 -1.69
CA HIS A 96 -10.76 -22.28 -1.19
C HIS A 96 -10.80 -22.54 0.32
N PHE A 97 -11.29 -21.61 1.12
CA PHE A 97 -11.34 -21.76 2.58
C PHE A 97 -12.44 -22.70 3.06
N THR A 98 -13.50 -22.95 2.28
CA THR A 98 -14.43 -24.05 2.56
C THR A 98 -13.74 -25.42 2.43
N ASN A 99 -12.90 -25.60 1.42
CA ASN A 99 -12.28 -26.90 1.13
C ASN A 99 -10.95 -27.13 1.86
N ASN A 100 -10.16 -26.07 2.05
CA ASN A 100 -8.81 -26.11 2.63
C ASN A 100 -8.73 -25.34 3.95
N GLY A 101 -9.84 -24.82 4.47
CA GLY A 101 -9.88 -24.17 5.76
C GLY A 101 -9.66 -25.16 6.90
N ALA A 102 -9.32 -24.61 8.06
CA ALA A 102 -8.94 -25.44 9.20
C ALA A 102 -10.06 -26.37 9.69
N GLU A 103 -11.31 -25.92 9.61
CA GLU A 103 -12.48 -26.74 9.94
C GLU A 103 -12.52 -28.05 9.13
N ARG A 104 -12.55 -27.96 7.80
CA ARG A 104 -12.63 -29.13 6.91
C ARG A 104 -11.40 -30.04 7.01
N VAL A 105 -10.21 -29.46 7.14
CA VAL A 105 -8.94 -30.20 7.12
C VAL A 105 -8.69 -30.95 8.43
N ARG A 106 -9.23 -30.49 9.56
CA ARG A 106 -9.19 -31.24 10.84
C ARG A 106 -9.93 -32.58 10.76
N GLU A 107 -10.92 -32.69 9.88
CA GLU A 107 -11.78 -33.87 9.73
C GLU A 107 -11.25 -34.88 8.71
N LEU A 108 -10.13 -34.59 8.04
CA LEU A 108 -9.51 -35.54 7.12
C LEU A 108 -9.05 -36.80 7.85
N SER A 109 -9.05 -37.93 7.12
CA SER A 109 -8.43 -39.14 7.65
C SER A 109 -6.93 -38.91 7.92
N PRO A 110 -6.29 -39.69 8.81
CA PRO A 110 -4.87 -39.52 9.10
C PRO A 110 -3.98 -39.54 7.85
N GLU A 111 -4.27 -40.43 6.89
CA GLU A 111 -3.50 -40.50 5.64
C GLU A 111 -3.66 -39.24 4.79
N GLU A 112 -4.88 -38.74 4.62
CA GLU A 112 -5.16 -37.53 3.86
C GLU A 112 -4.57 -36.29 4.53
N PHE A 113 -4.74 -36.14 5.85
CA PHE A 113 -4.16 -35.06 6.62
C PHE A 113 -2.63 -35.05 6.49
N CYS A 114 -2.00 -36.22 6.62
CA CYS A 114 -0.55 -36.34 6.49
C CYS A 114 -0.09 -36.10 5.05
N ARG A 115 -0.95 -36.20 4.02
CA ARG A 115 -0.66 -35.79 2.64
C ARG A 115 -0.91 -34.29 2.40
N HIS A 116 -1.69 -33.64 3.23
CA HIS A 116 -2.06 -32.23 3.08
C HIS A 116 -0.89 -31.26 3.26
N GLY A 117 -0.96 -30.13 2.55
CA GLY A 117 0.06 -29.09 2.56
C GLY A 117 -0.42 -27.77 3.18
N PHE A 118 0.52 -26.97 3.65
CA PHE A 118 0.27 -25.72 4.35
C PHE A 118 1.15 -24.57 3.84
N VAL A 119 0.67 -23.34 3.99
CA VAL A 119 1.43 -22.10 3.74
C VAL A 119 1.44 -21.27 5.01
N LEU A 120 2.63 -20.82 5.42
CA LEU A 120 2.83 -20.01 6.61
C LEU A 120 2.85 -18.51 6.27
N GLY A 121 1.83 -17.79 6.74
CA GLY A 121 1.82 -16.33 6.85
C GLY A 121 2.35 -15.92 8.22
N LYS A 122 3.62 -15.50 8.31
CA LYS A 122 4.23 -15.05 9.56
C LYS A 122 4.52 -13.55 9.53
N ALA A 123 3.93 -12.84 10.46
CA ALA A 123 4.19 -11.43 10.74
C ALA A 123 4.99 -11.25 12.04
N SER A 124 5.69 -10.13 12.12
CA SER A 124 6.20 -9.55 13.35
C SER A 124 5.25 -8.45 13.84
N GLU A 125 5.41 -8.01 15.07
CA GLU A 125 4.65 -6.87 15.58
C GLU A 125 5.37 -5.53 15.32
N ALA A 126 5.66 -5.23 14.05
CA ALA A 126 6.16 -3.92 13.61
C ALA A 126 5.01 -2.99 13.13
N GLY A 127 5.09 -2.43 11.93
CA GLY A 127 4.02 -1.59 11.36
C GLY A 127 2.90 -2.44 10.78
N LEU A 128 1.63 -2.09 11.08
CA LEU A 128 0.45 -2.85 10.65
C LEU A 128 0.45 -3.13 9.14
N GLY A 129 0.69 -2.10 8.31
CA GLY A 129 0.65 -2.23 6.85
C GLY A 129 1.54 -3.34 6.31
N ASN A 130 2.86 -3.24 6.53
CA ASN A 130 3.82 -4.19 5.96
C ASN A 130 3.68 -5.60 6.53
N GLU A 131 3.29 -5.71 7.80
CA GLU A 131 3.16 -6.99 8.48
C GLU A 131 1.87 -7.71 8.10
N MET A 132 0.77 -6.97 7.89
CA MET A 132 -0.47 -7.55 7.36
C MET A 132 -0.26 -8.11 5.95
N TYR A 133 0.49 -7.42 5.08
CA TYR A 133 0.83 -7.96 3.75
C TYR A 133 1.56 -9.31 3.80
N LYS A 134 2.34 -9.62 4.84
CA LYS A 134 2.97 -10.95 4.98
C LYS A 134 1.94 -12.04 5.25
N ILE A 135 0.92 -11.74 6.06
CA ILE A 135 -0.18 -12.67 6.34
C ILE A 135 -1.03 -12.85 5.07
N LEU A 136 -1.44 -11.74 4.45
CA LEU A 136 -2.28 -11.78 3.26
C LEU A 136 -1.56 -12.41 2.05
N THR A 137 -0.24 -12.21 1.91
CA THR A 137 0.56 -12.93 0.89
C THR A 137 0.58 -14.43 1.16
N GLY A 138 0.70 -14.85 2.43
CA GLY A 138 0.59 -16.26 2.82
C GLY A 138 -0.78 -16.84 2.45
N ALA A 139 -1.86 -16.09 2.66
CA ALA A 139 -3.22 -16.49 2.29
C ALA A 139 -3.42 -16.56 0.77
N ALA A 140 -2.91 -15.59 0.01
CA ALA A 140 -2.94 -15.63 -1.45
C ALA A 140 -2.19 -16.86 -2.00
N LEU A 141 -1.03 -17.17 -1.41
CA LEU A 141 -0.27 -18.36 -1.76
C LEU A 141 -0.98 -19.65 -1.38
N SER A 142 -1.71 -19.69 -0.26
CA SER A 142 -2.49 -20.87 0.13
C SER A 142 -3.53 -21.21 -0.95
N ILE A 143 -4.18 -20.19 -1.50
CA ILE A 143 -5.12 -20.32 -2.62
C ILE A 143 -4.41 -20.84 -3.87
N MET A 144 -3.34 -20.16 -4.32
CA MET A 144 -2.62 -20.53 -5.55
C MET A 144 -2.05 -21.95 -5.53
N LEU A 145 -1.68 -22.44 -4.34
CA LEU A 145 -1.07 -23.75 -4.13
C LEU A 145 -2.06 -24.82 -3.67
N ASN A 146 -3.33 -24.46 -3.46
CA ASN A 146 -4.36 -25.33 -2.87
C ASN A 146 -3.91 -25.99 -1.56
N ARG A 147 -3.43 -25.16 -0.62
CA ARG A 147 -2.91 -25.56 0.69
C ARG A 147 -3.65 -24.83 1.80
N SER A 148 -3.63 -25.34 3.01
CA SER A 148 -4.19 -24.63 4.16
C SER A 148 -3.31 -23.47 4.63
N LEU A 149 -3.93 -22.40 5.11
CA LEU A 149 -3.23 -21.27 5.72
C LEU A 149 -2.85 -21.56 7.17
N ILE A 150 -1.60 -21.27 7.53
CA ILE A 150 -1.13 -21.14 8.91
C ILE A 150 -0.87 -19.66 9.19
N ILE A 151 -1.46 -19.11 10.24
CA ILE A 151 -1.08 -17.79 10.77
C ILE A 151 -0.07 -18.00 11.90
N GLY A 152 1.14 -17.47 11.68
CA GLY A 152 2.26 -17.68 12.58
C GLY A 152 2.13 -16.90 13.89
N GLN A 153 1.89 -17.61 15.00
CA GLN A 153 1.88 -17.02 16.34
C GLN A 153 3.30 -16.77 16.88
N THR A 154 3.41 -15.80 17.78
CA THR A 154 4.63 -15.53 18.56
C THR A 154 4.27 -15.61 20.04
N ARG A 155 4.94 -16.51 20.79
CA ARG A 155 4.63 -16.79 22.21
C ARG A 155 3.14 -17.10 22.46
N GLY A 156 2.53 -17.86 21.55
CA GLY A 156 1.11 -18.24 21.64
C GLY A 156 0.11 -17.15 21.25
N LYS A 157 0.54 -15.94 20.94
CA LYS A 157 -0.34 -14.85 20.49
C LYS A 157 -0.33 -14.70 18.97
N TYR A 158 -1.50 -14.44 18.40
CA TYR A 158 -1.61 -14.00 17.02
C TYR A 158 -0.98 -12.61 16.85
N PRO A 159 -0.38 -12.31 15.67
CA PRO A 159 0.11 -10.96 15.38
C PRO A 159 -1.02 -9.95 15.57
N PHE A 160 -0.80 -8.91 16.38
CA PHE A 160 -1.83 -7.90 16.67
C PHE A 160 -3.11 -8.45 17.31
N GLY A 161 -3.07 -9.63 17.93
CA GLY A 161 -4.26 -10.26 18.55
C GLY A 161 -4.86 -9.47 19.71
N ASP A 162 -4.13 -8.49 20.24
CA ASP A 162 -4.67 -7.54 21.23
C ASP A 162 -5.60 -6.49 20.56
N TYR A 163 -5.59 -6.35 19.22
CA TYR A 163 -6.38 -5.36 18.47
C TYR A 163 -7.30 -5.99 17.41
N LEU A 164 -6.96 -7.19 16.93
CA LEU A 164 -7.63 -7.92 15.87
C LEU A 164 -8.19 -9.25 16.39
N THR A 165 -9.37 -9.61 15.88
CA THR A 165 -9.90 -10.96 15.98
C THR A 165 -9.65 -11.68 14.65
N TYR A 166 -9.08 -12.88 14.71
CA TYR A 166 -8.84 -13.71 13.52
C TYR A 166 -9.98 -14.72 13.33
N SER A 167 -10.39 -14.94 12.08
CA SER A 167 -11.36 -15.99 11.77
C SER A 167 -10.77 -17.40 11.96
N ASN A 168 -11.67 -18.38 12.10
CA ASN A 168 -11.32 -19.78 12.38
C ASN A 168 -10.86 -20.57 11.15
N VAL A 169 -10.73 -19.93 9.98
CA VAL A 169 -10.39 -20.59 8.71
C VAL A 169 -8.92 -21.01 8.60
N SER A 170 -8.07 -20.53 9.51
CA SER A 170 -6.62 -20.80 9.50
C SER A 170 -6.18 -21.66 10.68
N PHE A 171 -5.01 -22.29 10.51
CA PHE A 171 -4.34 -23.05 11.57
C PHE A 171 -3.32 -22.20 12.32
N THR A 172 -2.97 -22.66 13.52
CA THR A 172 -1.70 -22.26 14.17
C THR A 172 -0.61 -23.27 13.89
N LEU A 173 0.66 -22.84 13.96
CA LEU A 173 1.78 -23.77 13.82
C LEU A 173 1.81 -24.83 14.94
N SER A 174 1.40 -24.44 16.16
CA SER A 174 1.32 -25.35 17.30
C SER A 174 0.27 -26.44 17.08
N GLU A 175 -0.89 -26.07 16.53
CA GLU A 175 -1.96 -26.99 16.16
C GLU A 175 -1.51 -27.97 15.07
N VAL A 176 -0.89 -27.48 13.99
CA VAL A 176 -0.36 -28.37 12.93
C VAL A 176 0.64 -29.37 13.51
N LYS A 177 1.57 -28.92 14.37
CA LYS A 177 2.51 -29.83 15.05
C LYS A 177 1.81 -30.86 15.94
N HIS A 178 0.70 -30.51 16.59
CA HIS A 178 -0.08 -31.44 17.40
C HIS A 178 -0.75 -32.49 16.52
N LEU A 179 -1.52 -32.06 15.51
CA LEU A 179 -2.21 -32.94 14.57
C LEU A 179 -1.25 -33.83 13.79
N TRP A 180 -0.04 -33.34 13.45
CA TRP A 180 1.00 -34.14 12.79
C TRP A 180 1.44 -35.34 13.63
N ARG A 181 1.51 -35.19 14.95
CA ARG A 181 1.84 -36.29 15.88
C ARG A 181 0.66 -37.21 16.08
N THR A 182 -0.53 -36.66 16.32
CA THR A 182 -1.75 -37.42 16.59
C THR A 182 -2.13 -38.32 15.40
N ASN A 183 -1.96 -37.83 14.16
CA ASN A 183 -2.20 -38.63 12.96
C ASN A 183 -1.05 -39.59 12.59
N GLY A 184 0.03 -39.63 13.38
CA GLY A 184 1.17 -40.51 13.11
C GLY A 184 1.89 -40.20 11.81
N CYS A 185 1.92 -38.94 11.36
CA CYS A 185 2.48 -38.60 10.05
C CYS A 185 3.95 -39.03 9.90
N LEU A 186 4.75 -38.87 10.95
CA LEU A 186 6.13 -39.36 10.96
C LEU A 186 6.20 -40.88 11.21
N THR A 187 5.53 -41.37 12.26
CA THR A 187 5.70 -42.75 12.74
C THR A 187 5.02 -43.81 11.87
N LYS A 188 3.88 -43.49 11.26
CA LYS A 188 3.09 -44.39 10.42
C LYS A 188 3.30 -44.14 8.92
N TYR A 189 3.44 -42.88 8.52
CA TYR A 189 3.50 -42.49 7.10
C TYR A 189 4.89 -41.99 6.67
N GLY A 190 5.89 -41.97 7.55
CA GLY A 190 7.27 -41.57 7.22
C GLY A 190 7.44 -40.11 6.80
N ARG A 191 6.44 -39.25 7.05
CA ARG A 191 6.44 -37.86 6.58
C ARG A 191 6.92 -36.89 7.65
N HIS A 192 8.12 -36.36 7.43
CA HIS A 192 8.73 -35.33 8.28
C HIS A 192 8.04 -33.97 8.14
N LEU A 193 7.89 -33.25 9.26
CA LEU A 193 7.30 -31.91 9.27
C LEU A 193 8.40 -30.86 9.10
N HIS A 194 8.58 -30.40 7.86
CA HIS A 194 9.58 -29.39 7.50
C HIS A 194 8.94 -28.12 6.93
N ILE A 195 9.55 -26.96 7.21
CA ILE A 195 9.26 -25.70 6.52
C ILE A 195 10.27 -25.49 5.41
N ARG A 196 9.82 -25.34 4.16
CA ARG A 196 10.62 -24.76 3.06
C ARG A 196 10.50 -23.24 3.13
N VAL A 197 11.64 -22.57 3.23
CA VAL A 197 11.72 -21.10 3.31
C VAL A 197 12.20 -20.54 1.98
N ASP A 198 11.48 -19.55 1.49
CA ASP A 198 11.82 -18.78 0.30
C ASP A 198 11.85 -17.28 0.67
N ASP A 199 12.97 -16.59 0.47
CA ASP A 199 13.17 -15.21 0.97
C ASP A 199 13.12 -14.21 -0.17
N PHE A 200 11.98 -13.53 -0.31
CA PHE A 200 11.74 -12.62 -1.43
C PHE A 200 12.79 -11.52 -1.52
N GLN A 201 13.28 -10.97 -0.41
CA GLN A 201 14.24 -9.86 -0.43
C GLN A 201 15.66 -10.28 -0.83
N LYS A 202 15.92 -11.57 -0.98
CA LYS A 202 17.22 -12.11 -1.38
C LYS A 202 17.06 -12.83 -2.72
N PRO A 203 17.36 -12.18 -3.86
CA PRO A 203 17.15 -12.75 -5.20
C PRO A 203 17.81 -14.12 -5.41
N ALA A 204 18.98 -14.34 -4.80
CA ALA A 204 19.69 -15.62 -4.81
C ALA A 204 19.03 -16.72 -3.95
N LYS A 205 18.08 -16.39 -3.09
CA LYS A 205 17.40 -17.29 -2.13
C LYS A 205 15.88 -17.38 -2.35
N THR A 206 15.41 -16.92 -3.50
CA THR A 206 14.00 -17.00 -3.87
C THR A 206 13.82 -17.72 -5.20
N ASN A 207 12.81 -18.57 -5.27
CA ASN A 207 12.42 -19.32 -6.46
C ASN A 207 11.09 -18.82 -7.03
N VAL A 208 10.68 -17.59 -6.68
CA VAL A 208 9.36 -17.03 -7.04
C VAL A 208 9.10 -16.98 -8.55
N LEU A 209 10.14 -16.76 -9.38
CA LEU A 209 10.04 -16.76 -10.84
C LEU A 209 10.44 -18.08 -11.50
N CYS A 210 11.36 -18.83 -10.89
CA CYS A 210 12.01 -19.97 -11.54
C CYS A 210 11.54 -21.34 -11.07
N GLY A 211 10.80 -21.43 -9.96
CA GLY A 211 10.38 -22.71 -9.39
C GLY A 211 8.90 -22.98 -9.61
N ASN A 212 8.55 -24.26 -9.75
CA ASN A 212 7.18 -24.73 -9.63
C ASN A 212 6.83 -25.03 -8.17
N TRP A 213 6.11 -24.12 -7.51
CA TRP A 213 5.81 -24.27 -6.09
C TRP A 213 4.69 -25.28 -5.82
N LYS A 214 3.91 -25.64 -6.85
CA LYS A 214 2.87 -26.68 -6.75
C LYS A 214 3.47 -28.08 -6.58
N GLU A 215 4.66 -28.32 -7.12
CA GLU A 215 5.39 -29.59 -7.02
C GLU A 215 6.20 -29.74 -5.74
N TRP A 216 6.29 -28.70 -4.90
CA TRP A 216 7.11 -28.77 -3.69
C TRP A 216 6.54 -29.73 -2.65
N GLU A 217 7.22 -30.85 -2.42
CA GLU A 217 6.76 -31.89 -1.48
C GLU A 217 6.74 -31.47 0.00
N GLN A 218 7.43 -30.37 0.34
CA GLN A 218 7.57 -29.94 1.72
C GLN A 218 6.19 -29.57 2.31
N PRO A 219 5.85 -30.07 3.51
CA PRO A 219 4.52 -29.84 4.08
C PRO A 219 4.19 -28.37 4.28
N ILE A 220 5.13 -27.56 4.75
CA ILE A 220 4.91 -26.13 5.01
C ILE A 220 5.80 -25.30 4.08
N ILE A 221 5.21 -24.33 3.40
CA ILE A 221 5.93 -23.32 2.62
C ILE A 221 5.86 -21.98 3.35
N TRP A 222 6.98 -21.27 3.46
CA TRP A 222 7.03 -19.92 4.03
C TRP A 222 7.72 -18.95 3.08
N PHE A 223 6.92 -18.04 2.49
CA PHE A 223 7.44 -16.94 1.68
C PHE A 223 7.73 -15.72 2.57
N GLN A 224 9.02 -15.51 2.84
CA GLN A 224 9.51 -14.48 3.75
C GLN A 224 9.64 -13.12 3.08
N ASN A 225 9.56 -12.08 3.92
CA ASN A 225 9.85 -10.70 3.56
C ASN A 225 8.98 -10.14 2.43
N ALA A 226 7.76 -10.67 2.30
CA ALA A 226 6.71 -10.14 1.44
C ALA A 226 5.97 -8.97 2.12
N THR A 227 6.57 -7.78 2.11
CA THR A 227 6.14 -6.63 2.93
C THR A 227 5.10 -5.71 2.30
N ASP A 228 4.65 -6.00 1.09
CA ASP A 228 3.73 -5.18 0.31
C ASP A 228 3.01 -6.08 -0.73
N ALA A 229 2.24 -5.48 -1.64
CA ALA A 229 1.44 -6.19 -2.63
C ALA A 229 2.26 -6.85 -3.76
N VAL A 230 3.52 -6.45 -3.98
CA VAL A 230 4.33 -6.88 -5.14
C VAL A 230 4.84 -8.32 -5.06
N PRO A 231 5.38 -8.83 -3.93
CA PRO A 231 5.91 -10.19 -3.85
C PRO A 231 4.98 -11.28 -4.39
N ALA A 232 3.70 -11.25 -4.03
CA ALA A 232 2.74 -12.25 -4.49
C ALA A 232 2.47 -12.16 -6.01
N GLN A 233 2.63 -10.98 -6.59
CA GLN A 233 2.45 -10.75 -8.02
C GLN A 233 3.65 -11.17 -8.85
N PHE A 234 4.81 -11.44 -8.24
CA PHE A 234 5.96 -11.94 -9.01
C PHE A 234 5.64 -13.26 -9.72
N PHE A 235 4.74 -14.06 -9.14
CA PHE A 235 4.29 -15.29 -9.79
C PHE A 235 3.59 -15.08 -11.13
N LEU A 236 3.08 -13.89 -11.45
CA LEU A 236 2.48 -13.58 -12.77
C LEU A 236 3.46 -13.79 -13.93
N LYS A 237 4.76 -13.68 -13.68
CA LYS A 237 5.82 -13.91 -14.68
C LYS A 237 6.66 -15.15 -14.35
N ASN A 238 6.14 -16.08 -13.55
CA ASN A 238 6.82 -17.34 -13.28
C ASN A 238 6.98 -18.13 -14.59
N ILE A 239 8.12 -18.81 -14.78
CA ILE A 239 8.41 -19.56 -16.01
C ILE A 239 7.50 -20.79 -16.18
N HIS A 240 6.93 -21.29 -15.08
CA HIS A 240 6.02 -22.43 -15.06
C HIS A 240 4.58 -21.95 -15.31
N PRO A 241 3.96 -22.35 -16.44
CA PRO A 241 2.66 -21.83 -16.87
C PRO A 241 1.53 -21.99 -15.84
N GLU A 242 1.52 -23.09 -15.10
CA GLU A 242 0.53 -23.40 -14.07
C GLU A 242 0.65 -22.52 -12.82
N MET A 243 1.85 -22.02 -12.51
CA MET A 243 2.08 -21.05 -11.46
C MET A 243 1.66 -19.66 -11.92
N ALA A 244 2.07 -19.28 -13.14
CA ALA A 244 1.67 -18.01 -13.76
C ALA A 244 0.15 -17.91 -13.90
N LYS A 245 -0.51 -18.99 -14.31
CA LYS A 245 -1.97 -19.08 -14.40
C LYS A 245 -2.64 -18.91 -13.03
N ALA A 246 -2.18 -19.62 -12.00
CA ALA A 246 -2.74 -19.47 -10.65
C ALA A 246 -2.58 -18.04 -10.11
N ALA A 247 -1.47 -17.38 -10.42
CA ALA A 247 -1.29 -15.97 -10.07
C ALA A 247 -2.23 -15.07 -10.88
N ALA A 248 -2.40 -15.30 -12.17
CA ALA A 248 -3.29 -14.50 -13.03
C ALA A 248 -4.76 -14.66 -12.63
N ASP A 249 -5.17 -15.87 -12.26
CA ASP A 249 -6.52 -16.18 -11.77
C ASP A 249 -6.83 -15.36 -10.51
N LEU A 250 -5.84 -15.11 -9.65
CA LEU A 250 -6.02 -14.34 -8.42
C LEU A 250 -5.81 -12.83 -8.62
N PHE A 251 -4.74 -12.40 -9.30
CA PHE A 251 -4.29 -11.00 -9.34
C PHE A 251 -4.66 -10.25 -10.63
N GLY A 252 -5.32 -10.92 -11.57
CA GLY A 252 -5.55 -10.43 -12.93
C GLY A 252 -4.31 -10.56 -13.81
N ARG A 253 -4.47 -10.31 -15.11
CA ARG A 253 -3.36 -10.28 -16.07
C ARG A 253 -2.48 -9.05 -15.81
N SER A 254 -1.18 -9.18 -16.05
CA SER A 254 -0.23 -8.10 -15.81
C SER A 254 -0.38 -6.94 -16.80
N GLU A 255 -0.80 -7.23 -18.02
CA GLU A 255 -0.93 -6.29 -19.13
C GLU A 255 -2.26 -5.50 -19.08
N ASP A 256 -3.27 -6.04 -18.38
CA ASP A 256 -4.59 -5.44 -18.27
C ASP A 256 -4.80 -4.81 -16.89
N LEU A 257 -4.57 -3.50 -16.83
CA LEU A 257 -4.72 -2.71 -15.60
C LEU A 257 -6.17 -2.37 -15.25
N SER A 258 -7.08 -2.50 -16.22
CA SER A 258 -8.46 -2.04 -16.10
C SER A 258 -9.34 -3.03 -15.36
N TYR A 259 -8.89 -4.26 -15.12
CA TYR A 259 -9.68 -5.33 -14.51
C TYR A 259 -8.93 -6.02 -13.38
N ARG A 260 -8.26 -5.23 -12.54
CA ARG A 260 -7.48 -5.79 -11.43
C ARG A 260 -8.35 -6.01 -10.18
N PRO A 261 -8.39 -7.23 -9.63
CA PRO A 261 -9.20 -7.53 -8.46
C PRO A 261 -8.59 -6.96 -7.16
N ASN A 262 -9.46 -6.67 -6.20
CA ASN A 262 -9.11 -6.27 -4.84
C ASN A 262 -8.80 -7.49 -3.94
N VAL A 263 -7.79 -8.28 -4.32
CA VAL A 263 -7.45 -9.55 -3.64
C VAL A 263 -7.19 -9.34 -2.15
N PHE A 264 -6.36 -8.36 -1.81
CA PHE A 264 -5.91 -8.14 -0.45
C PHE A 264 -7.03 -7.62 0.46
N GLY A 265 -7.95 -6.80 -0.07
CA GLY A 265 -9.14 -6.36 0.65
C GLY A 265 -10.08 -7.53 0.96
N GLU A 266 -10.35 -8.38 -0.03
CA GLU A 266 -11.22 -9.56 0.15
C GLU A 266 -10.63 -10.60 1.12
N LEU A 267 -9.32 -10.85 1.03
CA LEU A 267 -8.61 -11.72 1.99
C LEU A 267 -8.68 -11.14 3.40
N MET A 268 -8.42 -9.84 3.56
CA MET A 268 -8.41 -9.21 4.88
C MET A 268 -9.80 -9.21 5.50
N ARG A 269 -10.85 -8.93 4.71
CA ARG A 269 -12.26 -9.01 5.12
C ARG A 269 -12.63 -10.41 5.65
N LEU A 270 -12.10 -11.48 5.06
CA LEU A 270 -12.31 -12.85 5.55
C LEU A 270 -11.51 -13.16 6.83
N LEU A 271 -10.28 -12.68 6.90
CA LEU A 271 -9.31 -13.15 7.89
C LEU A 271 -9.38 -12.41 9.22
N VAL A 272 -9.70 -11.12 9.21
CA VAL A 272 -9.63 -10.27 10.41
C VAL A 272 -10.82 -9.34 10.55
N THR A 273 -11.23 -9.14 11.81
CA THR A 273 -12.18 -8.11 12.24
C THR A 273 -11.55 -7.31 13.38
N PRO A 274 -12.04 -6.08 13.66
CA PRO A 274 -11.61 -5.38 14.87
C PRO A 274 -11.95 -6.20 16.12
N SER A 275 -11.10 -6.13 17.13
CA SER A 275 -11.46 -6.57 18.47
C SER A 275 -12.62 -5.74 19.03
N GLU A 276 -13.32 -6.27 20.03
CA GLU A 276 -14.49 -5.59 20.63
C GLU A 276 -14.16 -4.17 21.13
N GLU A 277 -13.00 -3.97 21.75
CA GLU A 277 -12.59 -2.66 22.25
C GLU A 277 -12.22 -1.68 21.13
N VAL A 278 -11.59 -2.17 20.06
CA VAL A 278 -11.32 -1.35 18.87
C VAL A 278 -12.63 -0.95 18.20
N GLU A 279 -13.57 -1.88 18.08
CA GLU A 279 -14.91 -1.64 17.52
C GLU A 279 -15.70 -0.62 18.36
N LYS A 280 -15.65 -0.70 19.70
CA LYS A 280 -16.23 0.32 20.60
C LYS A 280 -15.62 1.69 20.36
N ALA A 281 -14.31 1.80 20.21
CA ALA A 281 -13.63 3.06 19.94
C ALA A 281 -14.00 3.64 18.57
N VAL A 282 -14.12 2.80 17.54
CA VAL A 282 -14.60 3.21 16.21
C VAL A 282 -16.03 3.76 16.30
N ASN A 283 -16.93 3.03 16.95
CA ASN A 283 -18.33 3.46 17.10
C ASN A 283 -18.48 4.74 17.95
N TRP A 284 -17.62 4.91 18.96
CA TRP A 284 -17.53 6.15 19.71
C TRP A 284 -17.08 7.33 18.84
N ALA A 285 -16.06 7.13 17.99
CA ALA A 285 -15.56 8.16 17.08
C ALA A 285 -16.64 8.63 16.08
N LEU A 286 -17.54 7.72 15.69
CA LEU A 286 -18.67 8.03 14.82
C LEU A 286 -19.83 8.74 15.54
N GLY A 287 -19.85 8.76 16.88
CA GLY A 287 -20.89 9.40 17.67
C GLY A 287 -22.31 8.85 17.42
N GLY A 288 -22.43 7.58 17.01
CA GLY A 288 -23.70 6.98 16.59
C GLY A 288 -24.20 7.46 15.21
N GLY A 289 -23.40 8.25 14.49
CA GLY A 289 -23.70 8.71 13.14
C GLY A 289 -23.40 7.65 12.07
N SER A 290 -23.75 7.99 10.83
CA SER A 290 -23.46 7.17 9.65
C SER A 290 -21.96 7.03 9.37
N ASP A 291 -21.59 5.96 8.66
CA ASP A 291 -20.24 5.75 8.14
C ASP A 291 -19.77 6.91 7.25
N PRO A 292 -18.45 7.22 7.23
CA PRO A 292 -17.90 8.34 6.48
C PRO A 292 -18.02 8.14 4.97
N ASP A 293 -18.20 9.24 4.24
CA ASP A 293 -18.28 9.22 2.78
C ASP A 293 -16.87 9.15 2.17
N ILE A 294 -15.95 9.93 2.75
CA ILE A 294 -14.56 10.06 2.29
C ILE A 294 -13.61 9.90 3.48
N VAL A 295 -12.44 9.33 3.22
CA VAL A 295 -11.30 9.37 4.14
C VAL A 295 -10.16 10.15 3.53
N LEU A 296 -9.51 10.98 4.34
CA LEU A 296 -8.17 11.51 4.08
C LEU A 296 -7.16 10.85 5.02
N HIS A 297 -6.26 10.07 4.45
CA HIS A 297 -5.07 9.59 5.15
C HIS A 297 -3.84 10.42 4.77
N MET A 298 -3.21 11.07 5.75
CA MET A 298 -2.01 11.87 5.57
C MET A 298 -0.79 11.31 6.33
N ARG A 299 0.22 10.85 5.58
CA ARG A 299 1.51 10.43 6.13
C ARG A 299 2.50 11.59 6.12
N MET A 300 2.64 12.28 7.24
CA MET A 300 3.34 13.56 7.33
C MET A 300 4.69 13.47 8.04
N LEU A 301 4.97 12.39 8.78
CA LEU A 301 6.25 12.17 9.48
C LEU A 301 6.65 13.38 10.34
N MET A 302 5.68 13.92 11.09
CA MET A 302 5.81 15.12 11.93
C MET A 302 6.09 16.43 11.17
N ASN A 303 5.92 16.45 9.85
CA ASN A 303 6.09 17.66 9.03
C ASN A 303 4.79 18.48 8.94
N ARG A 304 4.92 19.78 8.63
CA ARG A 304 3.80 20.74 8.49
C ARG A 304 3.73 21.33 7.08
N SER A 305 3.88 20.48 6.06
CA SER A 305 3.88 20.93 4.66
C SER A 305 2.51 21.48 4.25
N VAL A 306 2.40 22.80 4.16
CA VAL A 306 1.20 23.50 3.67
C VAL A 306 0.84 23.04 2.25
N ARG A 307 1.85 22.79 1.40
CA ARG A 307 1.62 22.30 0.03
C ARG A 307 0.97 20.93 -0.01
N ALA A 308 1.28 20.06 0.96
CA ALA A 308 0.73 18.71 1.01
C ALA A 308 -0.73 18.74 1.47
N VAL A 309 -1.01 19.60 2.45
CA VAL A 309 -2.36 19.90 2.91
C VAL A 309 -3.20 20.48 1.78
N GLN A 310 -2.70 21.49 1.07
CA GLN A 310 -3.44 22.10 -0.04
C GLN A 310 -3.73 21.09 -1.17
N ALA A 311 -2.73 20.29 -1.56
CA ALA A 311 -2.94 19.26 -2.56
C ALA A 311 -4.00 18.23 -2.11
N ALA A 312 -4.02 17.88 -0.82
CA ALA A 312 -5.00 16.95 -0.26
C ALA A 312 -6.42 17.54 -0.28
N LEU A 313 -6.58 18.79 0.13
CA LEU A 313 -7.86 19.50 0.11
C LEU A 313 -8.42 19.61 -1.32
N ASN A 314 -7.61 20.02 -2.29
CA ASN A 314 -8.01 20.07 -3.70
C ASN A 314 -8.48 18.69 -4.21
N CYS A 315 -7.83 17.61 -3.74
CA CYS A 315 -8.20 16.25 -4.11
C CYS A 315 -9.52 15.81 -3.46
N ILE A 316 -9.80 16.27 -2.23
CA ILE A 316 -11.10 16.08 -1.55
C ILE A 316 -12.19 16.83 -2.31
N GLU A 317 -11.99 18.09 -2.66
CA GLU A 317 -12.95 18.87 -3.44
C GLU A 317 -13.30 18.18 -4.76
N LYS A 318 -12.27 17.71 -5.49
CA LYS A 318 -12.45 16.91 -6.72
C LYS A 318 -13.21 15.62 -6.46
N ALA A 319 -12.94 14.93 -5.35
CA ALA A 319 -13.66 13.71 -4.99
C ALA A 319 -15.14 14.01 -4.72
N VAL A 320 -15.43 15.01 -3.87
CA VAL A 320 -16.79 15.43 -3.49
C VAL A 320 -17.62 15.81 -4.71
N GLN A 321 -17.05 16.54 -5.68
CA GLN A 321 -17.73 16.92 -6.92
C GLN A 321 -18.23 15.72 -7.74
N ASN A 322 -17.59 14.55 -7.59
CA ASN A 322 -17.93 13.33 -8.31
C ASN A 322 -18.86 12.40 -7.50
N LEU A 323 -19.25 12.77 -6.28
CA LEU A 323 -20.13 11.94 -5.45
C LEU A 323 -21.60 12.35 -5.59
N PRO A 324 -22.54 11.38 -5.63
CA PRO A 324 -23.97 11.64 -5.63
C PRO A 324 -24.45 11.98 -4.20
N LEU A 325 -23.92 13.05 -3.59
CA LEU A 325 -24.25 13.43 -2.22
C LEU A 325 -25.41 14.44 -2.20
N ILE A 326 -26.43 14.11 -1.42
CA ILE A 326 -27.60 14.97 -1.17
C ILE A 326 -27.36 15.87 0.06
N SER A 327 -26.36 15.53 0.88
CA SER A 327 -26.04 16.22 2.12
C SER A 327 -24.53 16.49 2.23
N ARG A 328 -24.15 17.26 3.25
CA ARG A 328 -22.76 17.61 3.52
C ARG A 328 -21.91 16.34 3.72
N PRO A 329 -20.82 16.14 2.96
CA PRO A 329 -20.00 14.94 3.06
C PRO A 329 -19.39 14.78 4.45
N LYS A 330 -19.37 13.55 4.96
CA LYS A 330 -18.61 13.18 6.15
C LYS A 330 -17.21 12.74 5.76
N VAL A 331 -16.19 13.45 6.27
CA VAL A 331 -14.77 13.21 5.97
C VAL A 331 -14.03 12.79 7.23
N VAL A 332 -13.46 11.57 7.23
CA VAL A 332 -12.56 11.11 8.29
C VAL A 332 -11.12 11.54 7.99
N ILE A 333 -10.42 12.09 8.99
CA ILE A 333 -9.00 12.44 8.89
C ILE A 333 -8.16 11.48 9.73
N VAL A 334 -7.20 10.81 9.07
CA VAL A 334 -6.19 9.95 9.71
C VAL A 334 -4.81 10.51 9.41
N SER A 335 -4.02 10.81 10.44
CA SER A 335 -2.63 11.24 10.26
C SER A 335 -1.73 10.83 11.41
N ASP A 336 -0.47 10.56 11.10
CA ASP A 336 0.59 10.38 12.09
C ASP A 336 1.03 11.70 12.75
N THR A 337 0.51 12.85 12.27
CA THR A 337 0.91 14.18 12.71
C THR A 337 -0.29 14.97 13.24
N PRO A 338 -0.48 15.06 14.57
CA PRO A 338 -1.69 15.65 15.16
C PRO A 338 -2.04 17.07 14.67
N HIS A 339 -1.05 17.96 14.54
CA HIS A 339 -1.29 19.33 14.05
C HIS A 339 -1.85 19.39 12.62
N VAL A 340 -1.57 18.38 11.79
CA VAL A 340 -2.14 18.32 10.45
C VAL A 340 -3.63 18.00 10.51
N VAL A 341 -4.06 17.19 11.48
CA VAL A 341 -5.48 16.93 11.72
C VAL A 341 -6.20 18.22 12.08
N GLU A 342 -5.66 19.02 13.00
CA GLU A 342 -6.23 20.31 13.41
C GLU A 342 -6.36 21.30 12.23
N ASP A 343 -5.28 21.52 11.47
CA ASP A 343 -5.26 22.45 10.32
C ASP A 343 -6.21 22.00 9.20
N VAL A 344 -6.22 20.71 8.87
CA VAL A 344 -7.12 20.18 7.84
C VAL A 344 -8.57 20.23 8.29
N ALA A 345 -8.87 19.89 9.55
CA ALA A 345 -10.22 19.90 10.08
C ALA A 345 -10.86 21.29 10.00
N LEU A 346 -10.12 22.35 10.36
CA LEU A 346 -10.61 23.72 10.29
C LEU A 346 -11.05 24.11 8.87
N ARG A 347 -10.28 23.71 7.85
CA ARG A 347 -10.57 24.04 6.45
C ARG A 347 -11.69 23.18 5.88
N LEU A 348 -11.74 21.90 6.22
CA LEU A 348 -12.82 21.01 5.78
C LEU A 348 -14.16 21.36 6.44
N ASN A 349 -14.15 21.93 7.64
CA ASN A 349 -15.36 22.40 8.32
C ASN A 349 -16.07 23.56 7.61
N GLU A 350 -15.57 24.05 6.47
CA GLU A 350 -16.32 24.95 5.59
C GLU A 350 -17.36 24.21 4.75
N PHE A 351 -17.10 22.95 4.34
CA PHE A 351 -17.95 22.23 3.37
C PHE A 351 -18.18 20.73 3.68
N ALA A 352 -17.57 20.17 4.72
CA ALA A 352 -17.67 18.76 5.13
C ALA A 352 -17.86 18.63 6.65
N GLU A 353 -18.53 17.58 7.10
CA GLU A 353 -18.52 17.17 8.51
C GLU A 353 -17.22 16.40 8.76
N VAL A 354 -16.38 16.90 9.68
CA VAL A 354 -15.08 16.28 9.95
C VAL A 354 -15.21 15.30 11.11
N VAL A 355 -14.73 14.08 10.90
CA VAL A 355 -14.62 13.05 11.92
C VAL A 355 -13.15 12.73 12.17
N HIS A 356 -12.76 12.68 13.43
CA HIS A 356 -11.43 12.28 13.84
C HIS A 356 -11.52 11.52 15.17
N PHE A 357 -10.76 10.45 15.31
CA PHE A 357 -10.68 9.74 16.57
C PHE A 357 -9.75 10.46 17.56
N ASP A 358 -10.35 11.24 18.46
CA ASP A 358 -9.62 11.86 19.56
C ASP A 358 -9.40 10.88 20.71
N PHE A 359 -8.29 10.14 20.62
CA PHE A 359 -7.93 9.14 21.61
C PHE A 359 -7.70 9.70 23.02
N LYS A 360 -7.47 11.03 23.19
CA LYS A 360 -7.26 11.63 24.52
C LYS A 360 -8.55 11.81 25.29
N HIS A 361 -9.66 11.98 24.57
CA HIS A 361 -11.00 12.15 25.15
C HIS A 361 -11.80 10.84 25.18
N PHE A 362 -11.27 9.77 24.60
CA PHE A 362 -11.89 8.46 24.66
C PHE A 362 -11.78 7.85 26.07
N GLY A 363 -12.91 7.80 26.80
CA GLY A 363 -12.99 7.24 28.16
C GLY A 363 -13.08 5.71 28.24
N GLY A 364 -12.89 4.98 27.13
CA GLY A 364 -12.97 3.52 27.10
C GLY A 364 -11.81 2.83 27.81
N ASN A 365 -12.07 1.64 28.35
CA ASN A 365 -11.10 0.90 29.17
C ASN A 365 -10.03 0.18 28.31
N MET A 366 -9.10 0.94 27.73
CA MET A 366 -7.98 0.38 26.96
C MET A 366 -6.83 -0.15 27.84
N SER A 367 -7.02 -0.20 29.17
CA SER A 367 -5.97 -0.53 30.16
C SER A 367 -5.38 -1.93 29.98
N GLY A 368 -6.15 -2.89 29.46
CA GLY A 368 -5.67 -4.24 29.11
C GLY A 368 -4.77 -4.31 27.87
N MET A 369 -4.77 -3.28 27.02
CA MET A 369 -4.00 -3.19 25.77
C MET A 369 -2.69 -2.38 25.91
N ILE A 370 -2.45 -1.80 27.09
CA ILE A 370 -1.25 -1.01 27.40
C ILE A 370 -0.08 -1.96 27.67
N SER A 371 0.45 -2.59 26.61
CA SER A 371 1.85 -3.05 26.68
C SER A 371 2.73 -1.80 26.86
N LYS A 372 3.65 -1.84 27.84
CA LYS A 372 4.50 -0.70 28.24
C LYS A 372 4.98 0.10 27.03
N PRO A 373 4.86 1.44 27.03
CA PRO A 373 5.32 2.25 25.92
C PRO A 373 6.84 2.10 25.82
N SER A 374 7.33 1.34 24.84
CA SER A 374 8.70 1.49 24.38
C SER A 374 8.75 2.77 23.54
N ASN A 375 8.66 3.93 24.23
CA ASN A 375 8.82 5.26 23.65
C ASN A 375 10.28 5.46 23.23
N SER A 376 10.72 4.71 22.22
CA SER A 376 11.93 5.06 21.51
C SER A 376 11.63 6.30 20.66
N ASN A 377 12.45 7.34 20.77
CA ASN A 377 12.33 8.58 19.97
C ASN A 377 12.22 8.31 18.45
N ILE A 378 12.71 7.15 17.98
CA ILE A 378 12.64 6.71 16.59
C ILE A 378 11.19 6.36 16.18
N ARG A 379 10.45 5.65 17.03
CA ARG A 379 9.05 5.28 16.74
C ARG A 379 8.13 6.48 16.74
N VAL A 380 8.34 7.47 17.62
CA VAL A 380 7.55 8.70 17.61
C VAL A 380 7.78 9.50 16.33
N LYS A 381 9.03 9.57 15.85
CA LYS A 381 9.36 10.23 14.58
C LYS A 381 8.81 9.52 13.36
N ASP A 382 8.73 8.19 13.42
CA ASP A 382 8.22 7.40 12.30
C ASP A 382 6.69 7.29 12.36
N TRP A 383 6.07 6.86 13.46
CA TRP A 383 4.64 6.52 13.51
C TRP A 383 3.75 7.57 14.18
N GLY A 384 4.34 8.67 14.67
CA GLY A 384 3.64 9.67 15.43
C GLY A 384 3.62 9.38 16.94
N PRO A 385 3.11 10.33 17.75
CA PRO A 385 3.14 10.25 19.21
C PRO A 385 1.98 9.41 19.79
N ALA A 386 0.98 9.05 18.99
CA ALA A 386 -0.18 8.31 19.46
C ALA A 386 0.21 6.88 19.88
N PRO A 387 -0.45 6.32 20.93
CA PRO A 387 -0.31 4.91 21.26
C PRO A 387 -0.65 4.02 20.06
N ARG A 388 0.02 2.87 19.98
CA ARG A 388 -0.13 1.96 18.83
C ARG A 388 -1.57 1.54 18.53
N TRP A 389 -2.39 1.34 19.57
CA TRP A 389 -3.79 0.91 19.43
C TRP A 389 -4.63 1.94 18.67
N VAL A 390 -4.27 3.24 18.72
CA VAL A 390 -4.95 4.31 17.98
C VAL A 390 -4.87 4.04 16.48
N ALA A 391 -3.73 3.53 15.99
CA ALA A 391 -3.58 3.16 14.59
C ALA A 391 -4.46 1.96 14.18
N PHE A 392 -5.05 1.20 15.10
CA PHE A 392 -6.05 0.19 14.75
C PHE A 392 -7.45 0.81 14.68
N VAL A 393 -7.77 1.71 15.61
CA VAL A 393 -9.04 2.47 15.56
C VAL A 393 -9.10 3.32 14.30
N ASP A 394 -8.06 4.09 14.00
CA ASP A 394 -7.96 4.88 12.77
C ASP A 394 -8.09 4.01 11.52
N PHE A 395 -7.47 2.82 11.52
CA PHE A 395 -7.53 1.89 10.38
C PHE A 395 -8.96 1.43 10.12
N PHE A 396 -9.67 0.99 11.15
CA PHE A 396 -11.04 0.47 11.01
C PHE A 396 -12.08 1.58 10.82
N LEU A 397 -11.90 2.74 11.45
CA LEU A 397 -12.72 3.92 11.21
C LEU A 397 -12.60 4.36 9.74
N ALA A 398 -11.37 4.42 9.22
CA ALA A 398 -11.13 4.76 7.83
C ALA A 398 -11.61 3.69 6.85
N SER A 399 -11.54 2.40 7.20
CA SER A 399 -12.04 1.34 6.32
C SER A 399 -13.56 1.31 6.17
N ARG A 400 -14.30 2.19 6.87
CA ARG A 400 -15.75 2.36 6.69
C ARG A 400 -16.11 3.38 5.60
N ALA A 401 -15.13 3.97 4.92
CA ALA A 401 -15.38 4.91 3.82
C ALA A 401 -16.31 4.32 2.75
N LYS A 402 -17.37 5.05 2.42
CA LYS A 402 -18.36 4.60 1.43
C LYS A 402 -17.91 4.79 -0.01
N HIS A 403 -17.22 5.89 -0.30
CA HIS A 403 -17.02 6.32 -1.69
C HIS A 403 -15.56 6.55 -2.06
N ALA A 404 -14.76 7.16 -1.17
CA ALA A 404 -13.38 7.44 -1.51
C ALA A 404 -12.43 7.35 -0.33
N VAL A 405 -11.23 6.85 -0.60
CA VAL A 405 -10.07 7.06 0.27
C VAL A 405 -9.05 7.88 -0.50
N ILE A 406 -8.52 8.92 0.13
CA ILE A 406 -7.51 9.81 -0.43
C ILE A 406 -6.24 9.65 0.41
N SER A 407 -5.13 9.33 -0.24
CA SER A 407 -3.83 9.28 0.40
C SER A 407 -2.98 10.49 0.01
N GLY A 408 -2.48 11.22 1.00
CA GLY A 408 -1.56 12.35 0.82
C GLY A 408 -0.34 12.25 1.73
N ALA A 409 0.74 12.96 1.38
CA ALA A 409 1.94 13.03 2.20
C ALA A 409 2.89 14.16 1.77
N HIS A 410 3.75 14.59 2.68
CA HIS A 410 4.86 15.50 2.36
C HIS A 410 5.98 14.82 1.56
N ARG A 411 6.31 13.54 1.82
CA ARG A 411 7.43 12.82 1.17
C ARG A 411 7.06 11.48 0.54
N ARG A 412 6.12 10.76 1.13
CA ARG A 412 5.78 9.38 0.74
C ARG A 412 4.28 9.29 0.55
N VAL A 413 3.82 9.72 -0.63
CA VAL A 413 2.40 9.58 -0.98
C VAL A 413 2.12 8.10 -1.05
N GLY A 414 1.18 7.67 -0.19
CA GLY A 414 0.75 6.30 -0.18
C GLY A 414 1.61 5.37 0.66
N THR A 415 1.03 4.90 1.75
CA THR A 415 1.59 3.89 2.63
C THR A 415 0.90 2.55 2.38
N THR A 416 1.57 1.45 2.71
CA THR A 416 0.93 0.12 2.79
C THR A 416 -0.31 0.15 3.68
N TYR A 417 -0.30 0.98 4.73
CA TYR A 417 -1.44 1.25 5.60
C TYR A 417 -2.63 1.87 4.84
N ALA A 418 -2.41 2.93 4.06
CA ALA A 418 -3.46 3.54 3.25
C ALA A 418 -4.00 2.60 2.16
N GLN A 419 -3.12 1.81 1.52
CA GLN A 419 -3.57 0.81 0.52
C GLN A 419 -4.51 -0.21 1.15
N LEU A 420 -4.18 -0.72 2.34
CA LEU A 420 -5.01 -1.68 3.04
C LEU A 420 -6.33 -1.05 3.54
N ILE A 421 -6.33 0.21 3.99
CA ILE A 421 -7.58 0.93 4.30
C ILE A 421 -8.48 0.94 3.06
N SER A 422 -7.96 1.40 1.92
CA SER A 422 -8.73 1.49 0.67
C SER A 422 -9.21 0.13 0.19
N ALA A 423 -8.36 -0.88 0.29
CA ALA A 423 -8.69 -2.25 -0.07
C ALA A 423 -9.80 -2.82 0.82
N LEU A 424 -9.75 -2.60 2.14
CA LEU A 424 -10.79 -3.08 3.05
C LEU A 424 -12.11 -2.35 2.83
N ALA A 425 -12.06 -1.02 2.71
CA ALA A 425 -13.23 -0.19 2.44
C ALA A 425 -13.94 -0.65 1.17
N ALA A 426 -13.20 -0.79 0.06
CA ALA A 426 -13.76 -1.30 -1.18
C ALA A 426 -14.37 -2.71 -1.04
N ALA A 427 -13.75 -3.60 -0.26
CA ALA A 427 -14.26 -4.95 -0.01
C ALA A 427 -15.59 -4.95 0.76
N HIS A 428 -15.77 -4.04 1.72
CA HIS A 428 -17.03 -3.91 2.46
C HIS A 428 -18.18 -3.35 1.63
N ARG A 429 -17.90 -2.57 0.57
CA ARG A 429 -18.91 -2.00 -0.33
C ARG A 429 -19.32 -2.93 -1.48
N LEU A 430 -18.53 -3.98 -1.73
CA LEU A 430 -18.79 -4.94 -2.80
C LEU A 430 -19.99 -5.84 -2.46
N GLY A 431 -21.04 -5.82 -3.29
CA GLY A 431 -22.21 -6.71 -3.17
C GLY A 431 -23.49 -6.08 -2.60
N ASP A 432 -23.49 -4.77 -2.28
CA ASP A 432 -24.73 -4.03 -1.97
C ASP A 432 -25.52 -3.79 -3.28
N TYR A 433 -26.32 -4.78 -3.69
CA TYR A 433 -27.20 -4.72 -4.89
C TYR A 433 -28.20 -3.53 -4.87
N THR A 434 -28.32 -2.84 -3.74
CA THR A 434 -29.28 -1.75 -3.49
C THR A 434 -28.68 -0.35 -3.62
N ALA A 435 -27.36 -0.21 -3.81
CA ALA A 435 -26.74 1.10 -4.00
C ALA A 435 -26.50 1.37 -5.49
N SER A 436 -27.34 2.23 -6.07
CA SER A 436 -27.06 3.01 -7.26
C SER A 436 -25.56 3.34 -7.41
N GLY A 437 -24.92 2.78 -8.43
CA GLY A 437 -23.87 3.41 -9.25
C GLY A 437 -22.61 4.02 -8.61
N SER A 438 -22.38 4.00 -7.29
CA SER A 438 -21.20 4.66 -6.73
C SER A 438 -19.99 3.72 -6.74
N ASN A 439 -19.16 3.83 -7.78
CA ASN A 439 -17.86 3.17 -7.83
C ASN A 439 -16.97 3.73 -6.70
N PHE A 440 -16.54 2.87 -5.77
CA PHE A 440 -15.54 3.25 -4.77
C PHE A 440 -14.23 3.65 -5.48
N THR A 441 -13.60 4.72 -5.04
CA THR A 441 -12.35 5.23 -5.62
C THR A 441 -11.24 5.32 -4.58
N PHE A 442 -10.02 4.97 -5.00
CA PHE A 442 -8.83 5.24 -4.22
C PHE A 442 -8.00 6.30 -4.95
N LEU A 443 -7.78 7.43 -4.30
CA LEU A 443 -7.12 8.59 -4.89
C LEU A 443 -5.81 8.88 -4.16
N SER A 444 -4.86 9.43 -4.90
CA SER A 444 -3.60 9.92 -4.35
C SER A 444 -3.40 11.36 -4.70
N SER A 445 -3.17 12.15 -3.65
CA SER A 445 -2.92 13.57 -3.76
C SER A 445 -1.41 13.81 -3.90
N PHE A 446 -1.04 14.52 -4.95
CA PHE A 446 0.35 14.88 -5.25
C PHE A 446 0.51 16.39 -5.28
N GLN A 447 1.46 16.87 -4.49
CA GLN A 447 1.97 18.23 -4.57
C GLN A 447 3.06 18.34 -5.65
N SER A 448 3.13 19.48 -6.35
CA SER A 448 4.04 19.70 -7.49
C SER A 448 5.50 19.34 -7.21
N ASN A 449 6.03 19.72 -6.05
CA ASN A 449 7.41 19.43 -5.64
C ASN A 449 7.68 17.94 -5.37
N LEU A 450 6.64 17.18 -4.98
CA LEU A 450 6.77 15.74 -4.84
C LEU A 450 6.89 15.08 -6.22
N LEU A 451 6.14 15.57 -7.21
CA LEU A 451 6.19 15.06 -8.59
C LEU A 451 7.49 15.38 -9.29
N SER A 452 8.06 16.58 -9.08
CA SER A 452 9.31 16.98 -9.73
C SER A 452 10.52 16.20 -9.22
N GLU A 453 10.62 15.98 -7.90
CA GLU A 453 11.85 15.46 -7.30
C GLU A 453 11.66 14.45 -6.17
N GLY A 454 10.47 14.37 -5.59
CA GLY A 454 10.27 13.62 -4.36
C GLY A 454 9.94 12.14 -4.58
N LEU A 455 9.15 11.79 -5.61
CA LEU A 455 8.72 10.41 -5.83
C LEU A 455 9.88 9.46 -6.12
N LYS A 456 10.92 9.91 -6.84
CA LYS A 456 12.14 9.12 -7.11
C LYS A 456 12.90 8.72 -5.84
N ASN A 457 12.71 9.46 -4.76
CA ASN A 457 13.37 9.26 -3.47
C ASN A 457 12.55 8.40 -2.49
N GLN A 458 11.36 7.90 -2.90
CA GLN A 458 10.59 7.00 -2.06
C GLN A 458 11.34 5.68 -1.84
N VAL A 459 11.24 5.13 -0.63
CA VAL A 459 11.96 3.93 -0.19
C VAL A 459 10.95 2.80 0.03
N GLY A 460 11.20 1.65 -0.58
CA GLY A 460 10.36 0.45 -0.50
C GLY A 460 10.14 -0.12 -1.89
N TRP A 461 9.99 -1.44 -1.97
CA TRP A 461 9.55 -2.08 -3.22
C TRP A 461 8.04 -1.87 -3.35
N GLY A 462 7.53 -1.71 -4.57
CA GLY A 462 6.10 -1.89 -4.77
C GLY A 462 5.18 -0.81 -4.20
N HIS A 463 5.72 0.36 -3.83
CA HIS A 463 4.88 1.53 -3.67
C HIS A 463 4.16 1.78 -4.99
N ALA A 464 2.83 1.71 -4.97
CA ALA A 464 1.97 1.98 -6.14
C ALA A 464 2.38 3.26 -6.88
N TRP A 465 3.00 4.17 -6.14
CA TRP A 465 3.33 5.53 -6.50
C TRP A 465 4.72 5.75 -7.09
N ASN A 466 5.68 4.82 -6.91
CA ASN A 466 7.01 4.93 -7.56
C ASN A 466 6.91 4.96 -9.09
N ARG A 467 5.79 4.46 -9.60
CA ARG A 467 5.50 4.23 -11.01
C ARG A 467 5.14 5.52 -11.75
N PHE A 468 4.79 6.54 -10.97
CA PHE A 468 4.55 7.91 -11.41
C PHE A 468 5.83 8.78 -11.41
N ALA A 469 7.00 8.20 -11.11
CA ALA A 469 8.22 8.95 -10.81
C ALA A 469 9.35 8.79 -11.84
N GLY A 470 9.18 7.91 -12.82
CA GLY A 470 10.20 7.63 -13.83
C GLY A 470 10.20 8.61 -15.00
N SER A 471 10.96 8.29 -16.04
CA SER A 471 11.18 9.13 -17.23
C SER A 471 9.91 9.47 -18.02
N LEU A 472 8.84 8.68 -17.91
CA LEU A 472 7.58 8.94 -18.59
C LEU A 472 6.67 9.91 -17.80
N SER A 473 7.07 10.34 -16.60
CA SER A 473 6.32 11.34 -15.83
C SER A 473 6.69 12.74 -16.29
N CYS A 474 5.69 13.57 -16.62
CA CYS A 474 5.98 14.91 -17.11
C CYS A 474 6.71 15.75 -16.05
N PRO A 475 7.75 16.51 -16.43
CA PRO A 475 8.36 17.46 -15.52
C PRO A 475 7.39 18.61 -15.20
N ASN A 476 7.55 19.23 -14.03
CA ASN A 476 6.84 20.46 -13.63
C ASN A 476 5.30 20.36 -13.66
N GLN A 477 4.75 19.28 -13.12
CA GLN A 477 3.30 19.14 -12.92
C GLN A 477 2.81 20.05 -11.78
N SER A 478 1.58 20.57 -11.92
CA SER A 478 0.86 21.24 -10.83
C SER A 478 0.46 20.23 -9.74
N ASN A 479 -0.30 20.66 -8.73
CA ASN A 479 -0.91 19.70 -7.80
C ASN A 479 -1.92 18.84 -8.56
N GLN A 480 -1.95 17.55 -8.28
CA GLN A 480 -2.72 16.54 -9.01
C GLN A 480 -3.41 15.57 -8.04
N CYS A 481 -4.55 15.02 -8.45
CA CYS A 481 -5.34 14.06 -7.69
C CYS A 481 -5.62 12.84 -8.59
N ALA A 482 -4.73 11.85 -8.51
CA ALA A 482 -4.74 10.72 -9.43
C ALA A 482 -5.45 9.50 -8.84
N LEU A 483 -6.18 8.80 -9.69
CA LEU A 483 -6.71 7.50 -9.37
C LEU A 483 -5.59 6.49 -9.12
N THR A 484 -5.77 5.70 -8.07
CA THR A 484 -4.79 4.74 -7.56
C THR A 484 -5.45 3.37 -7.48
N PRO A 485 -4.79 2.31 -7.97
CA PRO A 485 -5.35 0.97 -7.93
C PRO A 485 -5.34 0.41 -6.51
N LEU A 486 -6.40 -0.32 -6.14
CA LEU A 486 -6.49 -1.07 -4.88
C LEU A 486 -5.43 -2.18 -4.81
N LEU A 487 -5.20 -2.84 -5.95
CA LEU A 487 -4.10 -3.77 -6.16
C LEU A 487 -3.07 -3.12 -7.10
N PRO A 488 -2.00 -2.52 -6.56
CA PRO A 488 -0.99 -1.89 -7.40
C PRO A 488 -0.20 -2.91 -8.22
N PRO A 489 0.09 -2.65 -9.50
CA PRO A 489 0.82 -3.61 -10.30
C PRO A 489 2.25 -3.82 -9.84
N GLY A 490 2.61 -5.09 -9.68
CA GLY A 490 3.99 -5.52 -9.44
C GLY A 490 4.90 -5.43 -10.66
N TRP A 491 4.35 -5.15 -11.85
CA TRP A 491 5.05 -5.16 -13.14
C TRP A 491 4.71 -3.92 -13.97
N TRP A 492 5.69 -3.38 -14.70
CA TRP A 492 5.60 -2.17 -15.55
C TRP A 492 5.08 -2.43 -16.96
N ASP A 493 4.09 -3.33 -17.07
CA ASP A 493 3.58 -3.78 -18.36
C ASP A 493 2.49 -2.86 -18.94
N GLY A 494 1.97 -1.93 -18.15
CA GLY A 494 0.91 -1.04 -18.60
C GLY A 494 1.40 0.28 -19.18
N MET A 495 0.56 0.91 -20.00
CA MET A 495 0.86 2.18 -20.65
C MET A 495 1.24 3.26 -19.60
N TRP A 496 2.26 4.06 -19.93
CA TRP A 496 2.80 5.14 -19.11
C TRP A 496 3.39 4.74 -17.74
N GLN A 497 3.48 3.46 -17.44
CA GLN A 497 4.13 3.02 -16.20
C GLN A 497 5.65 3.20 -16.34
N SER A 498 6.24 3.97 -15.43
CA SER A 498 7.64 4.35 -15.55
C SER A 498 8.49 3.80 -14.41
N PRO A 499 9.27 2.73 -14.63
CA PRO A 499 10.15 2.20 -13.61
C PRO A 499 11.31 3.16 -13.32
N LEU A 500 11.66 3.29 -12.04
CA LEU A 500 12.88 3.99 -11.63
C LEU A 500 14.10 3.09 -11.88
N PRO A 501 15.30 3.66 -12.18
CA PRO A 501 16.51 2.85 -12.38
C PRO A 501 16.78 1.86 -11.27
N ARG A 502 16.58 2.26 -10.00
CA ARG A 502 16.71 1.37 -8.83
C ARG A 502 15.79 0.15 -8.92
N ASP A 503 14.56 0.34 -9.37
CA ASP A 503 13.56 -0.72 -9.45
C ASP A 503 13.90 -1.68 -10.61
N ILE A 504 14.42 -1.16 -11.73
CA ILE A 504 14.99 -1.95 -12.84
C ILE A 504 16.16 -2.82 -12.35
N HIS A 505 17.16 -2.23 -11.70
CA HIS A 505 18.31 -2.96 -11.16
C HIS A 505 17.88 -4.04 -10.18
N ARG A 506 16.84 -3.76 -9.39
CA ARG A 506 16.28 -4.76 -8.48
C ARG A 506 15.66 -5.92 -9.25
N MET A 507 14.91 -5.68 -10.31
CA MET A 507 14.34 -6.72 -11.19
C MET A 507 15.41 -7.55 -11.89
N GLU A 508 16.49 -6.93 -12.36
CA GLU A 508 17.63 -7.62 -12.98
C GLU A 508 18.24 -8.66 -12.03
N ALA A 509 18.26 -8.39 -10.74
CA ALA A 509 18.73 -9.35 -9.75
C ALA A 509 17.85 -10.62 -9.65
N TYR A 510 16.59 -10.57 -10.11
CA TYR A 510 15.71 -11.74 -10.24
C TYR A 510 15.76 -12.38 -11.64
N GLY A 511 16.64 -11.91 -12.52
CA GLY A 511 16.76 -12.40 -13.89
C GLY A 511 15.84 -11.71 -14.90
N VAL A 512 15.19 -10.62 -14.50
CA VAL A 512 14.26 -9.88 -15.35
C VAL A 512 14.98 -8.70 -16.00
N LYS A 513 15.01 -8.67 -17.32
CA LYS A 513 15.41 -7.48 -18.06
C LYS A 513 14.17 -6.83 -18.67
N LEU A 514 14.05 -5.51 -18.47
CA LEU A 514 13.02 -4.71 -19.12
C LEU A 514 13.62 -4.05 -20.36
N SER A 515 12.82 -3.94 -21.43
CA SER A 515 13.19 -3.11 -22.57
C SER A 515 13.14 -1.61 -22.21
N GLY A 516 13.60 -0.74 -23.11
CA GLY A 516 13.47 0.72 -22.96
C GLY A 516 12.02 1.21 -22.86
N PHE A 517 11.05 0.37 -23.24
CA PHE A 517 9.61 0.61 -23.10
C PHE A 517 8.97 -0.15 -21.92
N GLY A 518 9.78 -0.78 -21.07
CA GLY A 518 9.30 -1.52 -19.90
C GLY A 518 8.80 -2.93 -20.20
N THR A 519 8.92 -3.43 -21.43
CA THR A 519 8.42 -4.77 -21.79
C THR A 519 9.31 -5.88 -21.21
N PHE A 520 8.66 -6.97 -20.81
CA PHE A 520 9.28 -8.14 -20.19
C PHE A 520 9.87 -9.11 -21.22
N ASP A 521 11.14 -9.51 -21.05
CA ASP A 521 11.81 -10.52 -21.89
C ASP A 521 11.69 -11.93 -21.28
N HIS A 522 10.80 -12.74 -21.85
CA HIS A 522 10.55 -14.11 -21.40
C HIS A 522 11.72 -15.08 -21.67
N GLU A 523 12.41 -14.93 -22.80
CA GLU A 523 13.51 -15.83 -23.16
C GLU A 523 14.72 -15.60 -22.27
N GLN A 524 14.99 -14.34 -21.93
CA GLN A 524 16.03 -14.03 -20.98
C GLN A 524 15.71 -14.57 -19.57
N LEU A 525 14.46 -14.46 -19.10
CA LEU A 525 14.10 -15.06 -17.80
C LEU A 525 14.28 -16.58 -17.83
N ARG A 526 13.87 -17.25 -18.91
CA ARG A 526 14.08 -18.71 -19.07
C ARG A 526 15.55 -19.09 -19.01
N SER A 527 16.41 -18.35 -19.73
CA SER A 527 17.86 -18.55 -19.71
C SER A 527 18.47 -18.30 -18.32
N PHE A 528 18.01 -17.27 -17.61
CA PHE A 528 18.41 -17.02 -16.23
C PHE A 528 18.00 -18.18 -15.31
N CYS A 529 16.75 -18.63 -15.40
CA CYS A 529 16.25 -19.69 -14.56
C CYS A 529 16.89 -21.06 -14.83
N SER A 530 17.31 -21.35 -16.07
CA SER A 530 18.02 -22.60 -16.40
C SER A 530 19.45 -22.66 -15.85
N THR A 531 20.09 -21.50 -15.69
CA THR A 531 21.45 -21.40 -15.12
C THR A 531 21.45 -21.12 -13.61
N LYS A 532 20.32 -20.67 -13.06
CA LYS A 532 20.18 -20.40 -11.63
C LYS A 532 20.23 -21.69 -10.82
N ARG A 533 21.19 -21.75 -9.89
CA ARG A 533 21.25 -22.83 -8.90
C ARG A 533 20.01 -22.80 -8.00
N GLU A 534 19.33 -23.94 -7.86
CA GLU A 534 18.20 -24.05 -6.93
C GLU A 534 18.68 -23.80 -5.48
N PHE A 535 18.02 -22.86 -4.80
CA PHE A 535 18.24 -22.62 -3.38
C PHE A 535 17.08 -23.19 -2.57
N VAL A 536 17.38 -24.12 -1.67
CA VAL A 536 16.40 -24.75 -0.79
C VAL A 536 16.85 -24.63 0.65
N LYS A 537 16.14 -23.83 1.45
CA LYS A 537 16.31 -23.79 2.91
C LYS A 537 15.16 -24.56 3.57
N LYS A 538 15.49 -25.59 4.34
CA LYS A 538 14.53 -26.37 5.13
C LYS A 538 14.76 -26.13 6.62
N ILE A 539 13.68 -26.03 7.40
CA ILE A 539 13.73 -25.96 8.86
C ILE A 539 12.94 -27.15 9.41
N PRO A 540 13.58 -28.08 10.15
CA PRO A 540 12.88 -29.19 10.75
C PRO A 540 12.05 -28.75 11.95
N LEU A 541 10.85 -29.31 12.11
CA LEU A 541 9.96 -29.03 13.22
C LEU A 541 9.68 -30.25 14.11
N ILE A 542 9.62 -31.44 13.50
CA ILE A 542 9.42 -32.77 14.12
C ILE A 542 10.18 -33.78 13.28
#